data_AF-A0A353SBC5-F1
#
_entry.id   AF-A0A353SBC5-F1
#
_cell.length_a   1.000
_cell.length_b   1.000
_cell.length_c   1.000
_cell.angle_alpha   90.00
_cell.angle_beta   90.00
_cell.angle_gamma   90.00
#
_symmetry.space_group_name_H-M   'P 1'
#
loop_
_entity.id
_entity.type
_entity.pdbx_description
1 polymer ?
#
loop_
_entity_poly.entity_id
_entity_poly.type
_entity_poly.pdbx_seq_one_letter_code
_entity_poly.pdbx_strand_id
1 'polypeptide(L)'
;MANNEAPQGKDSAAPAGQNNSGLAITQEELDRLLSRGIQPAPAPESESKGARNAKVAARRARAADLAAQISAQQKHHITVIYGTASLSQEELDALKRGDSIRLDRKTDAAAEILVDGKPFAKGSLSSDGKNASVTLSKRLQAGR
;
A
#
# COMPACT_ATOMS: atom_id res chain seq x y z
N MET A 1 -31.70 -32.51 -41.70
CA MET A 1 -31.76 -32.41 -43.18
C MET A 1 -30.88 -31.23 -43.59
N ALA A 2 -29.95 -31.47 -44.55
CA ALA A 2 -28.98 -30.58 -45.23
C ALA A 2 -27.92 -29.88 -44.33
N ASN A 3 -26.61 -30.15 -44.35
CA ASN A 3 -25.53 -30.36 -45.35
C ASN A 3 -24.72 -29.10 -45.71
N ASN A 4 -23.39 -29.30 -45.69
CA ASN A 4 -22.31 -28.63 -46.44
C ASN A 4 -21.88 -27.22 -46.04
N GLU A 5 -20.61 -26.82 -46.12
CA GLU A 5 -19.28 -27.45 -46.26
C GLU A 5 -18.28 -26.30 -46.02
N ALA A 6 -17.03 -26.62 -45.70
CA ALA A 6 -15.94 -25.66 -45.47
C ALA A 6 -15.62 -24.81 -46.72
N PRO A 7 -14.74 -23.80 -46.57
CA PRO A 7 -13.42 -24.08 -47.14
C PRO A 7 -12.25 -23.80 -46.19
N GLN A 8 -11.28 -24.69 -46.31
CA GLN A 8 -9.89 -24.51 -45.90
C GLN A 8 -9.24 -23.43 -46.78
N GLY A 9 -8.45 -22.56 -46.16
CA GLY A 9 -7.45 -21.73 -46.81
C GLY A 9 -6.24 -21.68 -45.90
N LYS A 10 -5.27 -22.55 -46.18
CA LYS A 10 -3.90 -22.49 -45.67
C LYS A 10 -3.15 -21.36 -46.39
N ASP A 11 -2.00 -21.04 -45.82
CA ASP A 11 -0.93 -20.15 -46.29
C ASP A 11 -1.06 -18.71 -45.79
N SER A 12 -0.03 -18.04 -45.31
CA SER A 12 1.32 -18.39 -44.85
C SER A 12 1.88 -17.10 -44.26
N ALA A 13 2.99 -17.21 -43.52
CA ALA A 13 3.85 -16.10 -43.09
C ALA A 13 3.28 -15.16 -42.01
N ALA A 14 3.43 -15.60 -40.76
CA ALA A 14 3.75 -14.66 -39.69
C ALA A 14 5.15 -14.08 -39.96
N PRO A 15 5.33 -12.76 -40.04
CA PRO A 15 6.67 -12.20 -39.98
C PRO A 15 7.18 -12.37 -38.54
N ALA A 16 8.21 -13.21 -38.42
CA ALA A 16 9.18 -13.12 -37.35
C ALA A 16 9.74 -11.70 -37.32
N GLY A 17 9.75 -11.09 -36.13
CA GLY A 17 10.23 -9.73 -35.95
C GLY A 17 10.31 -9.37 -34.50
N GLN A 18 11.07 -10.17 -33.73
CA GLN A 18 11.67 -9.70 -32.49
C GLN A 18 12.56 -8.51 -32.81
N ASN A 19 12.03 -7.31 -32.72
CA ASN A 19 12.84 -6.11 -32.73
C ASN A 19 12.85 -5.60 -31.31
N ASN A 20 13.57 -6.33 -30.46
CA ASN A 20 14.25 -5.72 -29.34
C ASN A 20 14.93 -4.46 -29.89
N SER A 21 14.62 -3.30 -29.32
CA SER A 21 15.42 -2.09 -29.48
C SER A 21 16.79 -2.32 -28.83
N GLY A 22 17.56 -3.26 -29.38
CA GLY A 22 18.98 -3.36 -29.20
C GLY A 22 19.58 -2.23 -30.02
N LEU A 23 20.30 -1.35 -29.35
CA LEU A 23 21.21 -0.41 -29.98
C LEU A 23 22.05 -1.19 -31.01
N ALA A 24 21.73 -1.05 -32.30
CA ALA A 24 22.49 -1.65 -33.37
C ALA A 24 23.79 -0.85 -33.48
N ILE A 25 24.77 -1.21 -32.65
CA ILE A 25 26.13 -0.72 -32.78
C ILE A 25 26.66 -1.34 -34.07
N THR A 26 27.04 -0.50 -35.03
CA THR A 26 27.61 -0.98 -36.29
C THR A 26 28.95 -1.67 -36.03
N GLN A 27 29.34 -2.64 -36.88
CA GLN A 27 30.63 -3.32 -36.75
C GLN A 27 31.81 -2.33 -36.73
N GLU A 28 31.68 -1.21 -37.45
CA GLU A 28 32.64 -0.11 -37.48
C GLU A 28 32.67 0.72 -36.18
N GLU A 29 31.55 0.86 -35.48
CA GLU A 29 31.53 1.42 -34.12
C GLU A 29 32.14 0.46 -33.10
N LEU A 30 31.94 -0.85 -33.27
CA LEU A 30 32.58 -1.86 -32.42
C LEU A 30 34.11 -1.81 -32.58
N ASP A 31 34.61 -1.71 -33.82
CA ASP A 31 36.04 -1.56 -34.09
C ASP A 31 36.61 -0.21 -33.63
N ARG A 32 35.82 0.88 -33.66
CA ARG A 32 36.21 2.16 -33.05
C ARG A 32 36.32 2.07 -31.52
N LEU A 33 35.41 1.33 -30.87
CA LEU A 33 35.44 1.12 -29.41
C LEU A 33 36.61 0.23 -28.99
N LEU A 34 36.97 -0.76 -29.80
CA LEU A 34 38.12 -1.64 -29.56
C LEU A 34 39.46 -0.95 -29.86
N SER A 35 39.50 -0.08 -30.88
CA SER A 35 40.72 0.67 -31.26
C SER A 35 41.01 1.85 -30.33
N ARG A 36 39.98 2.45 -29.71
CA ARG A 36 40.15 3.34 -28.56
C ARG A 36 40.40 2.48 -27.33
N GLY A 37 41.62 1.97 -27.22
CA GLY A 37 42.06 1.16 -26.10
C GLY A 37 41.46 1.68 -24.79
N ILE A 38 40.72 0.81 -24.11
CA ILE A 38 40.14 1.08 -22.81
C ILE A 38 41.32 1.43 -21.91
N GLN A 39 41.58 2.72 -21.71
CA GLN A 39 42.43 3.13 -20.61
C GLN A 39 41.70 2.66 -19.36
N PRO A 40 42.31 1.78 -18.54
CA PRO A 40 41.71 1.39 -17.29
C PRO A 40 41.46 2.68 -16.51
N ALA A 41 40.20 2.96 -16.20
CA ALA A 41 39.85 4.04 -15.30
C ALA A 41 40.71 3.87 -14.03
N PRO A 42 41.30 4.96 -13.48
CA PRO A 42 42.05 4.86 -12.24
C PRO A 42 41.18 4.13 -11.22
N ALA A 43 41.75 3.08 -10.62
CA ALA A 43 41.06 2.24 -9.64
C ALA A 43 40.33 3.13 -8.64
N PRO A 44 39.05 2.88 -8.32
CA PRO A 44 38.34 3.69 -7.34
C PRO A 44 39.16 3.63 -6.05
N GLU A 45 39.70 4.79 -5.65
CA GLU A 45 40.41 4.95 -4.39
C GLU A 45 39.62 4.21 -3.32
N SER A 46 40.31 3.34 -2.57
CA SER A 46 39.66 2.49 -1.58
C SER A 46 39.11 3.38 -0.48
N GLU A 47 37.87 3.85 -0.66
CA GLU A 47 37.12 4.48 0.42
C GLU A 47 37.12 3.47 1.57
N SER A 48 37.71 3.89 2.69
CA SER A 48 37.82 3.06 3.88
C SER A 48 36.43 2.55 4.26
N LYS A 49 36.34 1.31 4.76
CA LYS A 49 35.07 0.71 5.19
C LYS A 49 34.28 1.64 6.14
N GLY A 50 34.97 2.49 6.91
CA GLY A 50 34.36 3.53 7.74
C GLY A 50 33.64 4.64 6.97
N ALA A 51 34.22 5.16 5.88
CA ALA A 51 33.59 6.19 5.04
C ALA A 51 32.36 5.65 4.29
N ARG A 52 32.41 4.39 3.83
CA ARG A 52 31.25 3.70 3.22
C ARG A 52 30.15 3.45 4.24
N ASN A 53 30.48 2.98 5.45
CA ASN A 53 29.50 2.78 6.52
C ASN A 53 28.86 4.08 6.98
N ALA A 54 29.62 5.18 7.06
CA ALA A 54 29.09 6.51 7.40
C ALA A 54 28.14 7.04 6.32
N LYS A 55 28.48 6.88 5.02
CA LYS A 55 27.58 7.23 3.90
C LYS A 55 26.30 6.38 3.91
N VAL A 56 26.38 5.09 4.23
CA VAL A 56 25.21 4.20 4.33
C VAL A 56 24.34 4.58 5.53
N ALA A 57 24.94 4.87 6.69
CA ALA A 57 24.21 5.35 7.87
C ALA A 57 23.51 6.68 7.61
N ALA A 58 24.19 7.65 6.97
CA ALA A 58 23.60 8.93 6.59
C ALA A 58 22.45 8.79 5.58
N ARG A 59 22.57 7.85 4.63
CA ARG A 59 21.48 7.54 3.68
C ARG A 59 20.28 6.88 4.38
N ARG A 60 20.52 5.96 5.33
CA ARG A 60 19.45 5.34 6.13
C ARG A 60 18.74 6.35 7.04
N ALA A 61 19.49 7.25 7.68
CA ALA A 61 18.91 8.32 8.49
C ALA A 61 18.00 9.23 7.65
N ARG A 62 18.48 9.69 6.48
CA ARG A 62 17.66 10.50 5.56
C ARG A 62 16.43 9.74 5.05
N ALA A 63 16.53 8.44 4.80
CA ALA A 63 15.39 7.61 4.39
C ALA A 63 14.37 7.42 5.53
N ALA A 64 14.84 7.25 6.77
CA ALA A 64 14.00 7.18 7.95
C ALA A 64 13.29 8.52 8.23
N ASP A 65 13.99 9.64 8.07
CA ASP A 65 13.43 10.99 8.22
C ASP A 65 12.38 11.27 7.14
N LEU A 66 12.63 10.87 5.90
CA LEU A 66 11.66 11.00 4.81
C LEU A 66 10.42 10.13 5.05
N ALA A 67 10.62 8.88 5.49
CA ALA A 67 9.51 8.00 5.85
C ALA A 67 8.70 8.55 7.03
N ALA A 68 9.36 9.13 8.04
CA ALA A 68 8.72 9.78 9.17
C ALA A 68 7.89 10.99 8.73
N GLN A 69 8.43 11.85 7.85
CA GLN A 69 7.70 12.99 7.30
C GLN A 69 6.46 12.57 6.50
N ILE A 70 6.58 11.53 5.67
CA ILE A 70 5.46 10.99 4.90
C ILE A 70 4.38 10.45 5.85
N SER A 71 4.78 9.67 6.86
CA SER A 71 3.83 9.13 7.85
C SER A 71 3.16 10.21 8.69
N ALA A 72 3.84 11.32 8.98
CA ALA A 72 3.29 12.43 9.76
C ALA A 72 2.22 13.24 9.01
N GLN A 73 2.25 13.24 7.67
CA GLN A 73 1.26 13.91 6.84
C GLN A 73 0.08 13.01 6.45
N GLN A 74 0.14 11.72 6.77
CA GLN A 74 -0.91 10.78 6.43
C GLN A 74 -2.14 11.02 7.31
N LYS A 75 -3.29 11.22 6.68
CA LYS A 75 -4.57 11.27 7.37
C LYS A 75 -5.05 9.85 7.66
N HIS A 76 -5.52 9.63 8.88
CA HIS A 76 -6.11 8.37 9.31
C HIS A 76 -7.61 8.49 9.47
N HIS A 77 -8.34 7.43 9.14
CA HIS A 77 -9.78 7.37 9.34
C HIS A 77 -10.08 6.89 10.75
N ILE A 78 -10.82 7.70 11.51
CA ILE A 78 -11.22 7.36 12.88
C ILE A 78 -12.67 6.89 12.86
N THR A 79 -12.92 5.70 13.40
CA THR A 79 -14.27 5.18 13.62
C THR A 79 -14.51 5.02 15.11
N VAL A 80 -15.59 5.62 15.62
CA VAL A 80 -16.00 5.48 17.02
C VAL A 80 -17.22 4.58 17.05
N ILE A 81 -17.08 3.40 17.67
CA ILE A 81 -18.17 2.43 17.81
C ILE A 81 -18.86 2.70 19.13
N TYR A 82 -20.11 3.17 19.06
CA TYR A 82 -20.98 3.29 20.23
C TYR A 82 -21.22 1.89 20.82
N GLY A 83 -21.73 0.94 20.03
CA GLY A 83 -21.92 -0.43 20.47
C GLY A 83 -22.22 -1.34 19.29
N THR A 84 -22.28 -2.64 19.57
CA THR A 84 -22.59 -3.69 18.60
C THR A 84 -23.86 -4.41 19.01
N ALA A 85 -24.52 -5.06 18.06
CA ALA A 85 -25.59 -6.02 18.31
C ALA A 85 -25.43 -7.16 17.31
N SER A 86 -25.73 -8.38 17.73
CA SER A 86 -25.78 -9.54 16.84
C SER A 86 -27.25 -9.87 16.57
N LEU A 87 -27.62 -9.87 15.29
CA LEU A 87 -28.97 -10.20 14.83
C LEU A 87 -28.86 -11.28 13.75
N SER A 88 -29.82 -12.18 13.72
CA SER A 88 -30.00 -13.11 12.61
C SER A 88 -30.47 -12.38 11.35
N GLN A 89 -30.33 -13.03 10.18
CA GLN A 89 -30.79 -12.45 8.92
C GLN A 89 -32.30 -12.16 8.93
N GLU A 90 -33.09 -13.08 9.50
CA GLU A 90 -34.55 -12.91 9.63
C GLU A 90 -34.92 -11.69 10.48
N GLU A 91 -34.20 -11.46 11.59
CA GLU A 91 -34.40 -10.28 12.44
C GLU A 91 -34.02 -8.98 11.72
N LEU A 92 -32.94 -8.98 10.93
CA LEU A 92 -32.54 -7.83 10.12
C LEU A 92 -33.57 -7.47 9.06
N ASP A 93 -34.09 -8.47 8.34
CA ASP A 93 -35.08 -8.27 7.29
C ASP A 93 -36.44 -7.82 7.84
N ALA A 94 -36.73 -8.13 9.10
CA ALA A 94 -37.94 -7.71 9.80
C ALA A 94 -37.91 -6.27 10.32
N LEU A 95 -36.72 -5.62 10.39
CA LEU A 95 -36.58 -4.27 10.94
C LEU A 95 -37.31 -3.22 10.10
N LYS A 96 -38.05 -2.34 10.79
CA LYS A 96 -38.81 -1.24 10.20
C LYS A 96 -38.41 0.09 10.81
N ARG A 97 -38.76 1.17 10.10
CA ARG A 97 -38.56 2.53 10.61
C ARG A 97 -39.31 2.70 11.94
N GLY A 98 -38.56 3.04 12.98
CA GLY A 98 -39.09 3.24 14.33
C GLY A 98 -38.74 2.12 15.31
N ASP A 99 -38.28 0.97 14.80
CA ASP A 99 -37.84 -0.13 15.66
C ASP A 99 -36.57 0.22 16.43
N SER A 100 -36.43 -0.37 17.62
CA SER A 100 -35.31 -0.14 18.51
C SER A 100 -34.40 -1.37 18.56
N ILE A 101 -33.12 -1.19 18.29
CA ILE A 101 -32.10 -2.23 18.41
C ILE A 101 -31.41 -2.09 19.76
N ARG A 102 -31.47 -3.15 20.58
CA ARG A 102 -30.71 -3.21 21.83
C ARG A 102 -29.27 -3.59 21.52
N LEU A 103 -28.32 -2.83 22.08
CA LEU A 103 -26.89 -3.08 21.89
C LEU A 103 -26.31 -3.90 23.04
N ASP A 104 -25.25 -4.66 22.75
CA ASP A 104 -24.48 -5.51 23.67
C ASP A 104 -23.53 -4.68 24.56
N ARG A 105 -24.00 -3.54 25.07
CA ARG A 105 -23.22 -2.67 25.95
C ARG A 105 -24.03 -2.16 27.12
N LYS A 106 -23.33 -1.88 28.21
CA LYS A 106 -23.88 -1.07 29.30
C LYS A 106 -23.88 0.41 28.89
N THR A 107 -24.77 1.20 29.48
CA THR A 107 -24.92 2.63 29.18
C THR A 107 -23.66 3.43 29.50
N ASP A 108 -22.97 3.06 30.58
CA ASP A 108 -21.73 3.67 31.10
C ASP A 108 -20.44 3.12 30.47
N ALA A 109 -20.54 2.11 29.59
CA ALA A 109 -19.38 1.52 28.96
C ALA A 109 -18.67 2.49 28.01
N ALA A 110 -17.34 2.50 28.06
CA ALA A 110 -16.51 3.28 27.14
C ALA A 110 -16.68 2.77 25.69
N ALA A 111 -16.86 3.70 24.75
CA ALA A 111 -16.88 3.45 23.32
C ALA A 111 -15.50 2.98 22.81
N GLU A 112 -15.50 2.17 21.77
CA GLU A 112 -14.28 1.71 21.12
C GLU A 112 -13.89 2.63 19.98
N ILE A 113 -12.62 2.97 19.90
CA ILE A 113 -12.07 3.87 18.89
C ILE A 113 -11.13 3.05 18.02
N LEU A 114 -11.46 2.99 16.74
CA LEU A 114 -10.68 2.33 15.70
C LEU A 114 -9.95 3.37 14.85
N VAL A 115 -8.72 3.07 14.48
CA VAL A 115 -7.92 3.82 13.50
C VAL A 115 -7.70 2.89 12.31
N ASP A 116 -8.20 3.28 11.14
CA ASP A 116 -8.13 2.48 9.91
C ASP A 116 -8.63 1.04 10.11
N GLY A 117 -9.71 0.89 10.89
CA GLY A 117 -10.34 -0.40 11.21
C GLY A 117 -9.66 -1.20 12.34
N LYS A 118 -8.55 -0.71 12.92
CA LYS A 118 -7.83 -1.41 14.00
C LYS A 118 -8.12 -0.79 15.37
N PRO A 119 -8.32 -1.60 16.43
CA PRO A 119 -8.50 -1.09 17.79
C PRO A 119 -7.32 -0.22 18.25
N PHE A 120 -7.62 1.00 18.68
CA PHE A 120 -6.62 1.98 19.08
C PHE A 120 -6.81 2.45 20.52
N ALA A 121 -8.05 2.72 20.91
CA ALA A 121 -8.35 3.24 22.24
C ALA A 121 -9.79 2.96 22.66
N LYS A 122 -10.09 3.26 23.92
CA LYS A 122 -11.44 3.40 24.46
C LYS A 122 -11.64 4.82 24.95
N GLY A 123 -12.88 5.29 24.93
CA GLY A 123 -13.23 6.63 25.39
C GLY A 123 -14.67 6.78 25.85
N SER A 124 -14.92 7.77 26.69
CA SER A 124 -16.28 8.15 27.09
C SER A 124 -16.88 9.07 26.03
N LEU A 125 -18.16 8.86 25.72
CA LEU A 125 -18.89 9.75 24.84
C LEU A 125 -19.28 11.01 25.60
N SER A 126 -19.11 12.14 24.93
CA SER A 126 -19.42 13.47 25.42
C SER A 126 -20.05 14.28 24.30
N SER A 127 -20.45 15.51 24.61
CA SER A 127 -20.83 16.51 23.62
C SER A 127 -19.84 17.66 23.67
N ASP A 128 -19.35 18.09 22.52
CA ASP A 128 -18.60 19.34 22.38
C ASP A 128 -19.43 20.34 21.58
N GLY A 129 -20.06 21.27 22.31
CA GLY A 129 -21.00 22.24 21.76
C GLY A 129 -22.19 21.56 21.09
N LYS A 130 -22.19 21.54 19.75
CA LYS A 130 -23.26 20.96 18.92
C LYS A 130 -22.93 19.57 18.38
N ASN A 131 -21.73 19.05 18.63
CA ASN A 131 -21.25 17.80 18.06
C ASN A 131 -21.10 16.72 19.13
N ALA A 132 -21.32 15.46 18.75
CA ALA A 132 -20.88 14.33 19.56
C ALA A 132 -19.34 14.29 19.57
N SER A 133 -18.77 14.07 20.75
CA SER A 133 -17.34 13.95 20.96
C SER A 133 -17.01 12.68 21.74
N VAL A 134 -15.76 12.25 21.67
CA VAL A 134 -15.27 11.14 22.49
C VAL A 134 -14.00 11.58 23.22
N THR A 135 -14.00 11.42 24.54
CA THR A 135 -12.83 11.70 25.37
C THR A 135 -12.07 10.40 25.59
N LEU A 136 -10.82 10.36 25.16
CA LEU A 136 -9.95 9.20 25.33
C LEU A 136 -9.77 8.88 26.82
N SER A 137 -10.12 7.66 27.21
CA SER A 137 -9.95 7.17 28.59
C SER A 137 -8.80 6.18 28.72
N LYS A 138 -8.58 5.33 27.70
CA LYS A 138 -7.50 4.35 27.69
C LYS A 138 -6.99 4.09 26.27
N ARG A 139 -5.68 4.25 26.06
CA ARG A 139 -5.03 3.82 24.82
C ARG A 139 -4.74 2.33 24.86
N LEU A 140 -5.03 1.62 23.79
CA LEU A 140 -4.66 0.21 23.61
C LEU A 140 -3.27 0.19 22.97
N GLN A 141 -2.33 -0.54 23.57
CA GLN A 141 -1.02 -0.73 22.94
C GLN A 141 -1.20 -1.66 21.74
N ALA A 142 -0.66 -1.28 20.58
CA ALA A 142 -0.53 -2.21 19.46
C ALA A 142 0.36 -3.37 19.95
N GLY A 143 -0.19 -4.59 19.94
CA GLY A 143 0.54 -5.78 20.38
C GLY A 143 1.87 -5.88 19.63
N ARG A 144 2.95 -6.04 20.40
CA ARG A 144 4.27 -6.42 19.90
C ARG A 144 4.28 -7.90 19.56
#